data_AF-A0A953CF87-F1
#
_entry.id   AF-A0A953CF87-F1
#
_cell.length_a   1.000
_cell.length_b   1.000
_cell.length_c   1.000
_cell.angle_alpha   90.00
_cell.angle_beta   90.00
_cell.angle_gamma   90.00
#
_symmetry.space_group_name_H-M   'P 1'
#
loop_
_entity.id
_entity.type
_entity.pdbx_description
1 polymer ?
#
loop_
_entity_poly.entity_id
_entity_poly.type
_entity_poly.pdbx_seq_one_letter_code
_entity_poly.pdbx_strand_id
1 'polypeptide(L)'
;MPVREEDVIAAYRLILGRYPESEDVVKRHSSVSNVHQLRDAFLDSEEFRQKYANRRKADIQDLTLYLPVTVPPLSIDVACPAPERRLLLERVASTWKKLGQERPHWSVLTDSKFLPDSIDHNVDEFHRSGADDLKIIRALLARCVPQFELRIADITEYGCGIGRVTTHLARACKAVFACDVSQSHLDLASEHIRRENLANVSFHPVTEDELNPAPECDLWFSRLVLQHNPPPVIAAILERAFAKIRPGGVAIFQVPTYWTGYSFRLSNYLKAPPSPEMEMHVIPQQDVFRIAASCGFLPTEVREDNSVGAPHMAVSSVFCFVKQRK
;
A
#
# COMPACT_ATOMS: atom_id res chain seq x y z
N MET A 1 10.31 5.03 -28.72
CA MET A 1 10.36 5.97 -29.86
C MET A 1 11.80 6.45 -30.03
N PRO A 2 12.35 6.43 -31.25
CA PRO A 2 13.69 6.96 -31.51
C PRO A 2 13.73 8.46 -31.20
N VAL A 3 14.89 8.94 -30.77
CA VAL A 3 15.07 10.36 -30.42
C VAL A 3 15.18 11.19 -31.69
N ARG A 4 14.39 12.25 -31.77
CA ARG A 4 14.46 13.26 -32.83
C ARG A 4 15.18 14.50 -32.30
N GLU A 5 15.70 15.31 -33.21
CA GLU A 5 16.39 16.56 -32.86
C GLU A 5 15.50 17.49 -32.02
N GLU A 6 14.20 17.54 -32.31
CA GLU A 6 13.22 18.29 -31.51
C GLU A 6 13.13 17.82 -30.06
N ASP A 7 13.30 16.52 -29.81
CA ASP A 7 13.25 15.94 -28.46
C ASP A 7 14.51 16.35 -27.67
N VAL A 8 15.66 16.43 -28.34
CA VAL A 8 16.92 16.94 -27.74
C VAL A 8 16.84 18.42 -27.43
N ILE A 9 16.34 19.23 -28.37
CA ILE A 9 16.13 20.67 -28.17
C ILE A 9 15.13 20.90 -27.03
N ALA A 10 14.04 20.13 -26.98
CA ALA A 10 13.09 20.17 -25.88
C ALA A 10 13.73 19.80 -24.54
N ALA A 11 14.58 18.77 -24.50
CA ALA A 11 15.31 18.39 -23.28
C ALA A 11 16.23 19.53 -22.79
N TYR A 12 17.03 20.14 -23.67
CA TYR A 12 17.84 21.31 -23.30
C TYR A 12 17.01 22.47 -22.76
N ARG A 13 15.88 22.78 -23.40
CA ARG A 13 15.03 23.91 -23.01
C ARG A 13 14.28 23.64 -21.71
N LEU A 14 13.70 22.47 -21.55
CA LEU A 14 12.86 22.13 -20.40
C LEU A 14 13.68 21.74 -19.18
N ILE A 15 14.75 20.95 -19.37
CA ILE A 15 15.55 20.41 -18.26
C ILE A 15 16.69 21.37 -17.92
N LEU A 16 17.42 21.87 -18.92
CA LEU A 16 18.58 22.75 -18.72
C LEU A 16 18.27 24.23 -18.96
N GLY A 17 17.03 24.61 -19.27
CA GLY A 17 16.60 26.01 -19.37
C GLY A 17 17.33 26.85 -20.43
N ARG A 18 17.96 26.21 -21.43
CA ARG A 18 18.73 26.88 -22.49
C ARG A 18 18.59 26.13 -23.81
N TYR A 19 19.10 26.72 -24.89
CA TYR A 19 19.25 25.99 -26.16
C TYR A 19 20.56 25.17 -26.16
N PRO A 20 20.63 24.09 -26.96
CA PRO A 20 21.89 23.39 -27.22
C PRO A 20 22.93 24.35 -27.80
N GLU A 21 24.19 24.17 -27.43
CA GLU A 21 25.30 25.05 -27.82
C GLU A 21 25.75 24.87 -29.28
N SER A 22 25.43 23.74 -29.91
CA SER A 22 25.75 23.46 -31.31
C SER A 22 24.89 22.32 -31.87
N GLU A 23 24.83 22.23 -33.21
CA GLU A 23 24.19 21.10 -33.90
C GLU A 23 24.90 19.75 -33.62
N ASP A 24 26.21 19.77 -33.38
CA ASP A 24 26.98 18.55 -33.09
C ASP A 24 26.55 17.91 -31.75
N VAL A 25 26.21 18.76 -30.77
CA VAL A 25 25.67 18.32 -29.48
C VAL A 25 24.27 17.74 -29.65
N VAL A 26 23.44 18.34 -30.53
CA VAL A 26 22.13 17.80 -30.87
C VAL A 26 22.28 16.41 -31.50
N LYS A 27 23.17 16.26 -32.49
CA LYS A 27 23.43 14.97 -33.16
C LYS A 27 23.94 13.90 -32.18
N ARG A 28 24.83 14.28 -31.26
CA ARG A 28 25.35 13.37 -30.22
C ARG A 28 24.25 12.87 -29.30
N HIS A 29 23.34 13.73 -28.85
CA HIS A 29 22.24 13.32 -27.98
C HIS A 29 21.11 12.62 -28.73
N SER A 30 20.96 12.87 -30.04
CA SER A 30 20.04 12.12 -30.90
C SER A 30 20.46 10.66 -31.14
N SER A 31 21.71 10.29 -30.82
CA SER A 31 22.21 8.92 -31.02
C SER A 31 21.77 7.93 -29.93
N VAL A 32 21.08 8.38 -28.88
CA VAL A 32 20.56 7.49 -27.83
C VAL A 32 19.28 6.78 -28.29
N SER A 33 19.06 5.57 -27.79
CA SER A 33 18.08 4.65 -28.40
C SER A 33 16.62 5.09 -28.22
N ASN A 34 16.31 5.87 -27.19
CA ASN A 34 14.97 6.36 -26.92
C ASN A 34 14.95 7.59 -26.00
N VAL A 35 13.80 8.25 -25.93
CA VAL A 35 13.56 9.46 -25.11
C VAL A 35 13.79 9.23 -23.61
N HIS A 36 13.59 8.01 -23.09
CA HIS A 36 13.88 7.70 -21.68
C HIS A 36 15.39 7.78 -21.40
N GLN A 37 16.22 7.16 -22.24
CA GLN A 37 17.67 7.25 -22.13
C GLN A 37 18.18 8.68 -22.36
N LEU A 38 17.54 9.43 -23.26
CA LEU A 38 17.83 10.87 -23.41
C LEU A 38 17.57 11.62 -22.12
N ARG A 39 16.40 11.43 -21.49
CA ARG A 39 16.05 12.08 -20.23
C ARG A 39 17.05 11.72 -19.13
N ASP A 40 17.37 10.44 -18.97
CA ASP A 40 18.29 9.99 -17.92
C ASP A 40 19.69 10.60 -18.11
N ALA A 41 20.19 10.65 -19.35
CA ALA A 41 21.46 11.29 -19.66
C ALA A 41 21.52 12.78 -19.27
N PHE A 42 20.41 13.50 -19.37
CA PHE A 42 20.33 14.90 -18.95
C PHE A 42 20.24 15.04 -17.43
N LEU A 43 19.43 14.21 -16.77
CA LEU A 43 19.27 14.24 -15.30
C LEU A 43 20.55 13.83 -14.57
N ASP A 44 21.36 12.94 -15.16
CA ASP A 44 22.64 12.49 -14.60
C ASP A 44 23.82 13.42 -14.97
N SER A 45 23.61 14.37 -15.88
CA SER A 45 24.65 15.28 -16.34
C SER A 45 25.23 16.12 -15.20
N GLU A 46 26.52 16.44 -15.30
CA GLU A 46 27.16 17.34 -14.34
C GLU A 46 26.52 18.73 -14.38
N GLU A 47 26.12 19.19 -15.56
CA GLU A 47 25.44 20.47 -15.74
C GLU A 47 24.11 20.54 -14.98
N PHE A 48 23.27 19.50 -15.09
CA PHE A 48 22.03 19.42 -14.31
C PHE A 48 22.32 19.45 -12.82
N ARG A 49 23.29 18.64 -12.37
CA ARG A 49 23.69 18.59 -10.95
C ARG A 49 24.18 19.95 -10.46
N GLN A 50 25.04 20.64 -11.19
CA GLN A 50 25.56 21.96 -10.81
C GLN A 50 24.47 23.03 -10.83
N LYS A 51 23.64 23.07 -11.88
CA LYS A 51 22.56 24.05 -12.06
C LYS A 51 21.52 23.96 -10.94
N TYR A 52 21.19 22.75 -10.51
CA TYR A 52 20.14 22.51 -9.52
C TYR A 52 20.68 22.19 -8.12
N ALA A 53 22.00 22.03 -7.92
CA ALA A 53 22.61 21.89 -6.59
C ALA A 53 22.45 23.15 -5.74
N ASN A 54 22.61 24.34 -6.32
CA ASN A 54 22.51 25.62 -5.59
C ASN A 54 21.07 26.12 -5.41
N ARG A 55 20.13 25.70 -6.27
CA ARG A 55 18.70 26.00 -6.08
C ARG A 55 18.07 25.30 -4.87
N ARG A 56 18.72 24.28 -4.30
CA ARG A 56 18.25 23.51 -3.12
C ARG A 56 18.04 24.31 -1.84
N LYS A 57 18.49 25.56 -1.75
CA LYS A 57 18.43 26.34 -0.51
C LYS A 57 17.37 27.45 -0.44
N ALA A 58 16.77 27.88 -1.54
CA ALA A 58 15.89 29.07 -1.52
C ALA A 58 14.52 28.87 -2.18
N ASP A 59 14.42 28.09 -3.27
CA ASP A 59 13.16 27.94 -4.03
C ASP A 59 12.60 26.50 -4.00
N ILE A 60 13.20 25.62 -3.20
CA ILE A 60 12.79 24.21 -3.03
C ILE A 60 12.02 24.00 -1.71
N GLN A 61 11.11 24.91 -1.40
CA GLN A 61 10.00 24.54 -0.51
C GLN A 61 8.97 23.66 -1.24
N ASP A 62 8.96 23.65 -2.59
CA ASP A 62 7.98 22.91 -3.42
C ASP A 62 8.45 21.57 -4.01
N LEU A 63 9.68 21.11 -3.74
CA LEU A 63 10.09 19.72 -4.04
C LEU A 63 10.27 18.88 -2.77
N THR A 64 9.65 19.29 -1.67
CA THR A 64 9.54 18.38 -0.51
C THR A 64 8.68 17.20 -0.93
N LEU A 65 9.31 16.02 -1.03
CA LEU A 65 8.62 14.72 -1.08
C LEU A 65 7.80 14.43 0.20
N TYR A 66 7.84 15.34 1.17
CA TYR A 66 7.22 15.24 2.47
C TYR A 66 6.32 16.44 2.70
N LEU A 67 5.16 16.20 3.29
CA LEU A 67 4.27 17.26 3.72
C LEU A 67 4.89 18.07 4.88
N PRO A 68 4.64 19.39 4.96
CA PRO A 68 5.10 20.20 6.09
C PRO A 68 4.51 19.70 7.40
N VAL A 69 5.29 19.72 8.49
CA VAL A 69 4.78 19.42 9.85
C VAL A 69 3.66 20.37 10.31
N THR A 70 3.48 21.48 9.61
CA THR A 70 2.46 22.52 9.88
C THR A 70 1.12 22.23 9.20
N VAL A 71 0.93 21.08 8.57
CA VAL A 71 -0.36 20.72 7.95
C VAL A 71 -1.50 20.73 8.98
N PRO A 72 -2.70 21.22 8.62
CA PRO A 72 -3.81 21.36 9.56
C PRO A 72 -4.41 19.99 9.93
N PRO A 73 -5.12 19.87 11.08
CA PRO A 73 -5.79 18.64 11.45
C PRO A 73 -6.91 18.28 10.46
N LEU A 74 -7.14 16.97 10.26
CA LEU A 74 -8.24 16.46 9.45
C LEU A 74 -9.54 16.35 10.26
N SER A 75 -10.68 16.52 9.59
CA SER A 75 -12.00 16.33 10.19
C SER A 75 -12.56 14.97 9.80
N ILE A 76 -12.38 13.97 10.66
CA ILE A 76 -12.68 12.56 10.36
C ILE A 76 -13.49 11.95 11.52
N ASP A 77 -14.66 11.41 11.21
CA ASP A 77 -15.39 10.54 12.12
C ASP A 77 -14.71 9.16 12.12
N VAL A 78 -14.01 8.81 13.22
CA VAL A 78 -13.26 7.54 13.38
C VAL A 78 -14.07 6.48 14.12
N ALA A 79 -15.21 6.84 14.71
CA ALA A 79 -16.09 5.92 15.40
C ALA A 79 -17.50 6.01 14.80
N CYS A 80 -18.21 4.88 14.77
CA CYS A 80 -19.61 4.84 14.44
C CYS A 80 -20.32 3.68 15.17
N PRO A 81 -21.65 3.76 15.36
CA PRO A 81 -22.40 2.66 15.93
C PRO A 81 -22.39 1.43 15.02
N ALA A 82 -22.72 0.26 15.58
CA ALA A 82 -22.62 -1.01 14.88
C ALA A 82 -23.51 -1.11 13.62
N PRO A 83 -24.78 -0.64 13.61
CA PRO A 83 -25.62 -0.67 12.42
C PRO A 83 -25.02 0.13 11.24
N GLU A 84 -24.52 1.33 11.51
CA GLU A 84 -23.88 2.17 10.49
C GLU A 84 -22.58 1.55 10.00
N ARG A 85 -21.78 0.96 10.90
CA ARG A 85 -20.56 0.25 10.52
C ARG A 85 -20.86 -0.91 9.57
N ARG A 86 -21.94 -1.66 9.84
CA ARG A 86 -22.39 -2.75 8.98
C ARG A 86 -22.69 -2.23 7.57
N LEU A 87 -23.43 -1.13 7.45
CA LEU A 87 -23.70 -0.49 6.15
C LEU A 87 -22.43 -0.04 5.41
N LEU A 88 -21.43 0.48 6.12
CA LEU A 88 -20.13 0.83 5.52
C LEU A 88 -19.43 -0.41 4.96
N LEU A 89 -19.44 -1.51 5.71
CA LEU A 89 -18.84 -2.78 5.29
C LEU A 89 -19.57 -3.39 4.09
N GLU A 90 -20.90 -3.36 4.07
CA GLU A 90 -21.70 -3.84 2.93
C GLU A 90 -21.32 -3.10 1.64
N ARG A 91 -21.06 -1.78 1.70
CA ARG A 91 -20.59 -0.98 0.55
C ARG A 91 -19.20 -1.41 0.07
N VAL A 92 -18.27 -1.58 1.02
CA VAL A 92 -16.91 -2.04 0.72
C VAL A 92 -16.95 -3.43 0.09
N ALA A 93 -17.67 -4.38 0.71
CA ALA A 93 -17.82 -5.74 0.23
C ALA A 93 -18.42 -5.81 -1.18
N SER A 94 -19.47 -5.02 -1.44
CA SER A 94 -20.10 -4.93 -2.77
C SER A 94 -19.11 -4.46 -3.85
N THR A 95 -18.31 -3.44 -3.54
CA THR A 95 -17.29 -2.90 -4.45
C THR A 95 -16.22 -3.94 -4.75
N TRP A 96 -15.67 -4.60 -3.72
CA TRP A 96 -14.64 -5.61 -3.88
C TRP A 96 -15.13 -6.88 -4.56
N LYS A 97 -16.39 -7.27 -4.33
CA LYS A 97 -17.03 -8.38 -5.06
C LYS A 97 -17.05 -8.10 -6.57
N LYS A 98 -17.49 -6.91 -6.97
CA LYS A 98 -17.53 -6.49 -8.38
C LYS A 98 -16.12 -6.47 -8.98
N LEU A 99 -15.17 -5.82 -8.31
CA LEU A 99 -13.78 -5.73 -8.77
C LEU A 99 -13.11 -7.11 -8.90
N GLY A 100 -13.36 -8.02 -7.95
CA GLY A 100 -12.83 -9.37 -8.00
C GLY A 100 -13.43 -10.24 -9.10
N GLN A 101 -14.63 -9.90 -9.60
CA GLN A 101 -15.24 -10.57 -10.75
C GLN A 101 -14.74 -10.00 -12.08
N GLU A 102 -14.57 -8.68 -12.16
CA GLU A 102 -14.26 -7.99 -13.43
C GLU A 102 -12.76 -7.86 -13.70
N ARG A 103 -11.94 -7.59 -12.68
CA ARG A 103 -10.51 -7.26 -12.81
C ARG A 103 -9.68 -7.64 -11.56
N PRO A 104 -9.64 -8.94 -11.19
CA PRO A 104 -9.10 -9.40 -9.89
C PRO A 104 -7.59 -9.12 -9.66
N HIS A 105 -6.75 -9.15 -10.70
CA HIS A 105 -5.32 -8.90 -10.54
C HIS A 105 -5.04 -7.41 -10.35
N TRP A 106 -5.67 -6.57 -11.18
CA TRP A 106 -5.59 -5.11 -11.10
C TRP A 106 -6.16 -4.54 -9.79
N SER A 107 -7.22 -5.15 -9.25
CA SER A 107 -7.81 -4.72 -7.98
C SER A 107 -6.89 -4.99 -6.78
N VAL A 108 -6.04 -6.02 -6.85
CA VAL A 108 -5.06 -6.36 -5.80
C VAL A 108 -3.77 -5.54 -5.92
N LEU A 109 -3.35 -5.22 -7.15
CA LEU A 109 -2.21 -4.34 -7.41
C LEU A 109 -2.51 -3.47 -8.62
N THR A 110 -2.79 -2.19 -8.36
CA THR A 110 -3.25 -1.24 -9.38
C THR A 110 -2.13 -0.81 -10.32
N ASP A 111 -1.92 -1.60 -11.37
CA ASP A 111 -1.05 -1.29 -12.51
C ASP A 111 -1.76 -1.77 -13.78
N SER A 112 -1.77 -0.92 -14.82
CA SER A 112 -2.38 -1.21 -16.12
C SER A 112 -1.97 -2.58 -16.72
N LYS A 113 -0.76 -3.08 -16.44
CA LYS A 113 -0.31 -4.39 -16.93
C LYS A 113 -1.04 -5.59 -16.30
N PHE A 114 -1.74 -5.38 -15.19
CA PHE A 114 -2.53 -6.40 -14.50
C PHE A 114 -4.04 -6.33 -14.83
N LEU A 115 -4.43 -5.51 -15.80
CA LEU A 115 -5.78 -5.52 -16.36
C LEU A 115 -6.05 -6.83 -17.12
N PRO A 116 -7.32 -7.27 -17.23
CA PRO A 116 -7.69 -8.52 -17.91
C PRO A 116 -7.09 -8.67 -19.31
N ASP A 117 -7.04 -7.60 -20.10
CA ASP A 117 -6.52 -7.65 -21.47
C ASP A 117 -5.00 -7.89 -21.55
N SER A 118 -4.27 -7.72 -20.44
CA SER A 118 -2.81 -7.85 -20.37
C SER A 118 -2.34 -8.95 -19.42
N ILE A 119 -3.23 -9.55 -18.62
CA ILE A 119 -2.82 -10.38 -17.49
C ILE A 119 -2.09 -11.66 -17.91
N ASP A 120 -2.46 -12.27 -19.04
CA ASP A 120 -1.85 -13.51 -19.53
C ASP A 120 -0.33 -13.41 -19.70
N HIS A 121 0.18 -12.20 -20.00
CA HIS A 121 1.61 -11.94 -20.16
C HIS A 121 2.31 -11.50 -18.86
N ASN A 122 1.54 -11.17 -17.81
CA ASN A 122 2.04 -10.49 -16.61
C ASN A 122 1.73 -11.24 -15.30
N VAL A 123 1.02 -12.37 -15.34
CA VAL A 123 0.59 -13.12 -14.16
C VAL A 123 1.79 -13.58 -13.30
N ASP A 124 2.87 -14.03 -13.91
CA ASP A 124 4.08 -14.44 -13.18
C ASP A 124 4.75 -13.25 -12.49
N GLU A 125 4.75 -12.07 -13.11
CA GLU A 125 5.25 -10.85 -12.49
C GLU A 125 4.38 -10.44 -11.30
N PHE A 126 3.05 -10.52 -11.47
CA PHE A 126 2.10 -10.27 -10.40
C PHE A 126 2.40 -11.14 -9.17
N HIS A 127 2.50 -12.46 -9.33
CA HIS A 127 2.78 -13.35 -8.20
C HIS A 127 4.19 -13.14 -7.61
N ARG A 128 5.22 -12.89 -8.45
CA ARG A 128 6.58 -12.61 -7.96
C ARG A 128 6.67 -11.34 -7.13
N SER A 129 5.87 -10.31 -7.44
CA SER A 129 5.85 -9.05 -6.70
C SER A 129 5.51 -9.22 -5.21
N GLY A 130 4.79 -10.29 -4.84
CA GLY A 130 4.48 -10.61 -3.44
C GLY A 130 5.72 -10.87 -2.58
N ALA A 131 6.86 -11.18 -3.20
CA ALA A 131 8.12 -11.37 -2.49
C ALA A 131 8.61 -10.07 -1.82
N ASP A 132 8.22 -8.90 -2.33
CA ASP A 132 8.64 -7.61 -1.76
C ASP A 132 7.95 -7.35 -0.41
N ASP A 133 6.70 -7.76 -0.26
CA ASP A 133 5.98 -7.74 1.03
C ASP A 133 6.69 -8.61 2.08
N LEU A 134 7.13 -9.81 1.70
CA LEU A 134 7.90 -10.68 2.60
C LEU A 134 9.26 -10.04 2.98
N LYS A 135 9.92 -9.34 2.06
CA LYS A 135 11.15 -8.58 2.37
C LYS A 135 10.89 -7.48 3.40
N ILE A 136 9.78 -6.75 3.27
CA ILE A 136 9.37 -5.72 4.24
C ILE A 136 9.17 -6.34 5.63
N ILE A 137 8.40 -7.43 5.71
CA ILE A 137 8.16 -8.15 6.97
C ILE A 137 9.48 -8.59 7.61
N ARG A 138 10.36 -9.26 6.85
CA ARG A 138 11.67 -9.71 7.35
C ARG A 138 12.52 -8.54 7.84
N ALA A 139 12.55 -7.44 7.10
CA ALA A 139 13.35 -6.27 7.47
C ALA A 139 12.82 -5.59 8.75
N LEU A 140 11.51 -5.47 8.91
CA LEU A 140 10.89 -4.91 10.11
C LEU A 140 11.13 -5.81 11.33
N LEU A 141 10.90 -7.12 11.20
CA LEU A 141 11.16 -8.07 12.29
C LEU A 141 12.63 -8.07 12.70
N ALA A 142 13.57 -8.07 11.74
CA ALA A 142 15.00 -8.01 12.05
C ALA A 142 15.41 -6.74 12.82
N ARG A 143 14.81 -5.59 12.52
CA ARG A 143 15.09 -4.32 13.22
C ARG A 143 14.41 -4.22 14.58
N CYS A 144 13.15 -4.64 14.65
CA CYS A 144 12.26 -4.28 15.77
C CYS A 144 12.05 -5.44 16.75
N VAL A 145 12.12 -6.68 16.28
CA VAL A 145 11.78 -7.89 17.03
C VAL A 145 12.72 -9.04 16.61
N PRO A 146 14.05 -8.90 16.76
CA PRO A 146 15.03 -9.84 16.20
C PRO A 146 14.90 -11.28 16.70
N GLN A 147 14.23 -11.48 17.84
CA GLN A 147 13.89 -12.79 18.41
C GLN A 147 12.65 -13.45 17.77
N PHE A 148 11.94 -12.77 16.87
CA PHE A 148 10.74 -13.30 16.23
C PHE A 148 11.11 -14.30 15.13
N GLU A 149 10.69 -15.56 15.28
CA GLU A 149 10.98 -16.62 14.33
C GLU A 149 9.79 -16.87 13.39
N LEU A 150 9.86 -16.34 12.16
CA LEU A 150 8.81 -16.54 11.15
C LEU A 150 8.45 -18.01 10.92
N ARG A 151 9.46 -18.90 10.88
CA ARG A 151 9.29 -20.33 10.52
C ARG A 151 8.31 -21.07 11.42
N ILE A 152 8.17 -20.66 12.67
CA ILE A 152 7.28 -21.30 13.66
C ILE A 152 6.02 -20.48 13.95
N ALA A 153 5.88 -19.30 13.33
CA ALA A 153 4.79 -18.37 13.57
C ALA A 153 3.52 -18.76 12.80
N ASP A 154 2.36 -18.59 13.44
CA ASP A 154 1.07 -18.50 12.77
C ASP A 154 0.85 -17.04 12.32
N ILE A 155 0.57 -16.82 11.05
CA ILE A 155 0.43 -15.48 10.45
C ILE A 155 -1.00 -15.27 9.97
N THR A 156 -1.63 -14.16 10.34
CA THR A 156 -2.86 -13.69 9.67
C THR A 156 -2.49 -12.67 8.61
N GLU A 157 -2.85 -12.94 7.35
CA GLU A 157 -2.78 -11.98 6.25
C GLU A 157 -4.17 -11.40 6.01
N TYR A 158 -4.34 -10.12 6.30
CA TYR A 158 -5.62 -9.44 6.19
C TYR A 158 -5.75 -8.65 4.90
N GLY A 159 -6.68 -9.09 4.03
CA GLY A 159 -6.84 -8.65 2.65
C GLY A 159 -5.86 -9.36 1.72
N CYS A 160 -5.90 -10.70 1.73
CA CYS A 160 -4.99 -11.55 0.95
C CYS A 160 -5.22 -11.48 -0.57
N GLY A 161 -6.35 -10.91 -1.01
CA GLY A 161 -6.72 -10.83 -2.42
C GLY A 161 -6.70 -12.21 -3.06
N ILE A 162 -6.01 -12.31 -4.19
CA ILE A 162 -5.86 -13.57 -4.95
C ILE A 162 -4.58 -14.35 -4.58
N GLY A 163 -4.05 -14.13 -3.37
CA GLY A 163 -2.92 -14.92 -2.84
C GLY A 163 -1.53 -14.43 -3.25
N ARG A 164 -1.41 -13.16 -3.69
CA ARG A 164 -0.15 -12.56 -4.17
C ARG A 164 0.98 -12.68 -3.14
N VAL A 165 0.71 -12.35 -1.89
CA VAL A 165 1.68 -12.39 -0.78
C VAL A 165 1.58 -13.72 -0.02
N THR A 166 0.37 -14.29 0.09
CA THR A 166 0.07 -15.56 0.76
C THR A 166 1.03 -16.69 0.40
N THR A 167 1.32 -16.88 -0.89
CA THR A 167 2.24 -17.93 -1.38
C THR A 167 3.64 -17.79 -0.77
N HIS A 168 4.14 -16.56 -0.60
CA HIS A 168 5.46 -16.29 -0.03
C HIS A 168 5.47 -16.43 1.48
N LEU A 169 4.39 -16.02 2.16
CA LEU A 169 4.21 -16.22 3.60
C LEU A 169 4.16 -17.71 3.96
N ALA A 170 3.36 -18.48 3.23
CA ALA A 170 3.18 -19.92 3.46
C ALA A 170 4.50 -20.70 3.38
N ARG A 171 5.44 -20.26 2.53
CA ARG A 171 6.78 -20.84 2.42
C ARG A 171 7.72 -20.44 3.57
N ALA A 172 7.40 -19.37 4.30
CA ALA A 172 8.27 -18.77 5.30
C ALA A 172 7.81 -19.03 6.74
N CYS A 173 6.58 -19.49 6.95
CA CYS A 173 5.99 -19.66 8.28
C CYS A 173 5.34 -21.03 8.53
N LYS A 174 4.81 -21.22 9.74
CA LYS A 174 4.14 -22.45 10.14
C LYS A 174 2.76 -22.56 9.50
N ALA A 175 1.95 -21.51 9.61
CA ALA A 175 0.60 -21.46 9.05
C ALA A 175 0.23 -20.03 8.61
N VAL A 176 -0.59 -19.93 7.57
CA VAL A 176 -1.20 -18.67 7.12
C VAL A 176 -2.73 -18.75 7.24
N PHE A 177 -3.30 -17.78 7.93
CA PHE A 177 -4.74 -17.49 7.95
C PHE A 177 -5.01 -16.32 7.01
N ALA A 178 -5.44 -16.63 5.78
CA ALA A 178 -5.65 -15.66 4.73
C ALA A 178 -7.10 -15.14 4.77
N CYS A 179 -7.28 -13.85 5.03
CA CYS A 179 -8.58 -13.20 5.12
C CYS A 179 -8.83 -12.28 3.93
N ASP A 180 -10.04 -12.28 3.38
CA ASP A 180 -10.49 -11.27 2.40
C ASP A 180 -12.02 -11.11 2.49
N VAL A 181 -12.52 -9.96 2.07
CA VAL A 181 -13.97 -9.68 2.02
C VAL A 181 -14.60 -10.19 0.72
N SER A 182 -13.80 -10.38 -0.33
CA SER A 182 -14.26 -10.82 -1.63
C SER A 182 -14.16 -12.33 -1.78
N GLN A 183 -15.32 -13.01 -1.85
CA GLN A 183 -15.33 -14.47 -2.08
C GLN A 183 -14.67 -14.86 -3.41
N SER A 184 -14.85 -14.06 -4.47
CA SER A 184 -14.20 -14.33 -5.77
C SER A 184 -12.67 -14.23 -5.67
N HIS A 185 -12.14 -13.33 -4.83
CA HIS A 185 -10.71 -13.30 -4.56
C HIS A 185 -10.24 -14.55 -3.80
N LEU A 186 -10.98 -14.96 -2.75
CA LEU A 186 -10.63 -16.16 -1.97
C LEU A 186 -10.65 -17.43 -2.82
N ASP A 187 -11.60 -17.56 -3.75
CA ASP A 187 -11.68 -18.71 -4.66
C ASP A 187 -10.44 -18.78 -5.58
N LEU A 188 -10.04 -17.63 -6.15
CA LEU A 188 -8.82 -17.51 -6.96
C LEU A 188 -7.55 -17.76 -6.16
N ALA A 189 -7.47 -17.22 -4.93
CA ALA A 189 -6.35 -17.46 -4.03
C ALA A 189 -6.23 -18.95 -3.66
N SER A 190 -7.35 -19.60 -3.36
CA SER A 190 -7.39 -21.04 -3.05
C SER A 190 -6.94 -21.89 -4.23
N GLU A 191 -7.38 -21.56 -5.44
CA GLU A 191 -6.89 -22.19 -6.68
C GLU A 191 -5.37 -22.02 -6.83
N HIS A 192 -4.86 -20.79 -6.68
CA HIS A 192 -3.44 -20.50 -6.79
C HIS A 192 -2.61 -21.28 -5.76
N ILE A 193 -2.98 -21.23 -4.48
CA ILE A 193 -2.30 -21.93 -3.39
C ILE A 193 -2.29 -23.45 -3.60
N ARG A 194 -3.37 -24.03 -4.15
CA ARG A 194 -3.42 -25.45 -4.49
C ARG A 194 -2.46 -25.81 -5.61
N ARG A 195 -2.34 -24.98 -6.65
CA ARG A 195 -1.36 -25.15 -7.74
C ARG A 195 0.08 -25.08 -7.24
N GLU A 196 0.33 -24.21 -6.26
CA GLU A 196 1.63 -24.09 -5.60
C GLU A 196 1.95 -25.23 -4.61
N ASN A 197 1.00 -26.18 -4.41
CA ASN A 197 1.11 -27.32 -3.50
C ASN A 197 1.39 -26.92 -2.04
N LEU A 198 0.78 -25.82 -1.58
CA LEU A 198 0.93 -25.32 -0.22
C LEU A 198 -0.25 -25.78 0.66
N ALA A 199 0.04 -26.58 1.69
CA ALA A 199 -0.98 -27.19 2.55
C ALA A 199 -1.23 -26.42 3.87
N ASN A 200 -0.42 -25.41 4.17
CA ASN A 200 -0.42 -24.68 5.44
C ASN A 200 -1.15 -23.33 5.35
N VAL A 201 -2.11 -23.20 4.44
CA VAL A 201 -2.94 -22.00 4.26
C VAL A 201 -4.40 -22.36 4.51
N SER A 202 -5.11 -21.51 5.25
CA SER A 202 -6.57 -21.59 5.37
C SER A 202 -7.20 -20.23 5.09
N PHE A 203 -8.36 -20.23 4.44
CA PHE A 203 -9.06 -19.03 3.99
C PHE A 203 -10.23 -18.72 4.91
N HIS A 204 -10.36 -17.44 5.30
CA HIS A 204 -11.34 -16.98 6.28
C HIS A 204 -12.08 -15.75 5.75
N PRO A 205 -13.33 -15.90 5.26
CA PRO A 205 -14.11 -14.80 4.69
C PRO A 205 -14.45 -13.73 5.72
N VAL A 206 -14.08 -12.48 5.44
CA VAL A 206 -14.47 -11.32 6.24
C VAL A 206 -15.90 -10.95 5.90
N THR A 207 -16.72 -10.73 6.93
CA THR A 207 -18.13 -10.33 6.77
C THR A 207 -18.42 -9.07 7.58
N GLU A 208 -19.62 -8.55 7.44
CA GLU A 208 -20.03 -7.34 8.16
C GLU A 208 -20.29 -7.60 9.65
N ASP A 209 -20.42 -8.87 10.02
CA ASP A 209 -20.57 -9.35 11.40
C ASP A 209 -19.24 -9.79 12.02
N GLU A 210 -18.32 -10.32 11.23
CA GLU A 210 -17.01 -10.79 11.70
C GLU A 210 -15.88 -10.18 10.86
N LEU A 211 -15.27 -9.14 11.45
CA LEU A 211 -14.20 -8.36 10.83
C LEU A 211 -12.84 -9.05 10.87
N ASN A 212 -12.59 -9.97 11.79
CA ASN A 212 -11.35 -10.72 11.88
C ASN A 212 -11.64 -12.21 12.20
N PRO A 213 -12.13 -12.96 11.20
CA PRO A 213 -12.58 -14.35 11.37
C PRO A 213 -11.44 -15.33 11.66
N ALA A 214 -10.19 -14.94 11.41
CA ALA A 214 -9.03 -15.80 11.64
C ALA A 214 -8.84 -16.17 13.13
N PRO A 215 -8.22 -17.33 13.39
CA PRO A 215 -7.73 -17.69 14.73
C PRO A 215 -6.72 -16.68 15.29
N GLU A 216 -6.35 -16.87 16.55
CA GLU A 216 -5.23 -16.11 17.12
C GLU A 216 -3.93 -16.38 16.37
N CYS A 217 -3.08 -15.36 16.28
CA CYS A 217 -1.83 -15.40 15.50
C CYS A 217 -0.65 -14.78 16.27
N ASP A 218 0.56 -15.04 15.77
CA ASP A 218 1.80 -14.45 16.28
C ASP A 218 2.17 -13.18 15.50
N LEU A 219 1.80 -13.11 14.21
CA LEU A 219 1.96 -11.94 13.36
C LEU A 219 0.66 -11.65 12.59
N TRP A 220 0.16 -10.43 12.69
CA TRP A 220 -0.89 -9.92 11.82
C TRP A 220 -0.28 -8.97 10.79
N PHE A 221 -0.55 -9.21 9.51
CA PHE A 221 -0.02 -8.44 8.39
C PHE A 221 -1.13 -7.91 7.48
N SER A 222 -1.06 -6.62 7.10
CA SER A 222 -1.98 -6.02 6.13
C SER A 222 -1.35 -4.86 5.38
N ARG A 223 -1.30 -4.89 4.04
CA ARG A 223 -0.73 -3.81 3.22
C ARG A 223 -1.59 -3.54 2.00
N LEU A 224 -1.82 -2.27 1.66
CA LEU A 224 -2.70 -1.84 0.55
C LEU A 224 -4.17 -2.25 0.72
N VAL A 225 -4.62 -2.47 1.96
CA VAL A 225 -5.98 -2.98 2.25
C VAL A 225 -6.77 -1.99 3.08
N LEU A 226 -6.23 -1.57 4.23
CA LEU A 226 -6.93 -0.69 5.18
C LEU A 226 -7.39 0.62 4.53
N GLN A 227 -6.61 1.14 3.59
CA GLN A 227 -6.93 2.38 2.88
C GLN A 227 -8.21 2.34 2.06
N HIS A 228 -8.76 1.16 1.76
CA HIS A 228 -10.01 1.01 1.01
C HIS A 228 -11.24 0.85 1.90
N ASN A 229 -11.10 1.16 3.18
CA ASN A 229 -12.17 1.07 4.17
C ASN A 229 -12.44 2.45 4.77
N PRO A 230 -13.70 2.85 4.97
CA PRO A 230 -14.01 4.09 5.68
C PRO A 230 -13.36 4.12 7.07
N PRO A 231 -13.00 5.31 7.62
CA PRO A 231 -12.21 5.40 8.85
C PRO A 231 -12.78 4.66 10.08
N PRO A 232 -14.11 4.64 10.32
CA PRO A 232 -14.69 3.81 11.38
C PRO A 232 -14.52 2.31 11.18
N VAL A 233 -14.45 1.86 9.94
CA VAL A 233 -14.17 0.47 9.59
C VAL A 233 -12.70 0.14 9.81
N ILE A 234 -11.78 1.03 9.41
CA ILE A 234 -10.33 0.86 9.69
C ILE A 234 -10.10 0.70 11.19
N ALA A 235 -10.69 1.57 12.01
CA ALA A 235 -10.56 1.51 13.46
C ALA A 235 -11.05 0.17 14.02
N ALA A 236 -12.23 -0.28 13.59
CA ALA A 236 -12.81 -1.54 14.03
C ALA A 236 -11.98 -2.76 13.59
N ILE A 237 -11.42 -2.75 12.37
CA ILE A 237 -10.51 -3.81 11.89
C ILE A 237 -9.28 -3.88 12.80
N LEU A 238 -8.64 -2.75 13.10
CA LEU A 238 -7.46 -2.70 13.96
C LEU A 238 -7.76 -3.22 15.37
N GLU A 239 -8.88 -2.82 15.98
CA GLU A 239 -9.32 -3.32 17.29
C GLU A 239 -9.47 -4.86 17.30
N ARG A 240 -10.11 -5.42 16.27
CA ARG A 240 -10.33 -6.86 16.14
C ARG A 240 -9.06 -7.63 15.80
N ALA A 241 -8.18 -7.04 15.00
CA ALA A 241 -6.85 -7.58 14.72
C ALA A 241 -6.01 -7.66 16.00
N PHE A 242 -5.88 -6.55 16.72
CA PHE A 242 -5.06 -6.46 17.94
C PHE A 242 -5.57 -7.37 19.06
N ALA A 243 -6.88 -7.60 19.14
CA ALA A 243 -7.46 -8.56 20.08
C ALA A 243 -6.98 -10.01 19.84
N LYS A 244 -6.77 -10.41 18.57
CA LYS A 244 -6.42 -11.79 18.17
C LYS A 244 -4.91 -12.07 18.11
N ILE A 245 -4.07 -11.05 18.27
CA ILE A 245 -2.62 -11.26 18.32
C ILE A 245 -2.23 -11.71 19.72
N ARG A 246 -1.42 -12.76 19.83
CA ARG A 246 -0.97 -13.32 21.11
C ARG A 246 -0.01 -12.36 21.84
N PRO A 247 0.12 -12.43 23.18
CA PRO A 247 1.13 -11.66 23.91
C PRO A 247 2.55 -11.90 23.36
N GLY A 248 3.30 -10.84 23.10
CA GLY A 248 4.60 -10.90 22.42
C GLY A 248 4.52 -11.02 20.89
N GLY A 249 3.32 -11.11 20.32
CA GLY A 249 3.09 -11.08 18.88
C GLY A 249 3.21 -9.69 18.28
N VAL A 250 3.21 -9.62 16.95
CA VAL A 250 3.54 -8.44 16.16
C VAL A 250 2.38 -8.06 15.25
N ALA A 251 2.13 -6.77 15.07
CA ALA A 251 1.28 -6.24 13.99
C ALA A 251 2.16 -5.44 13.03
N ILE A 252 2.13 -5.80 11.73
CA ILE A 252 2.79 -5.05 10.66
C ILE A 252 1.74 -4.63 9.66
N PHE A 253 1.51 -3.35 9.48
CA PHE A 253 0.49 -2.90 8.54
C PHE A 253 0.76 -1.53 7.94
N GLN A 254 0.12 -1.25 6.81
CA GLN A 254 0.17 0.04 6.15
C GLN A 254 -1.21 0.68 6.09
N VAL A 255 -1.27 2.00 6.34
CA VAL A 255 -2.47 2.81 6.13
C VAL A 255 -2.11 4.28 5.90
N PRO A 256 -2.85 5.01 5.03
CA PRO A 256 -2.77 6.46 4.93
C PRO A 256 -3.15 7.14 6.24
N THR A 257 -2.28 8.01 6.71
CA THR A 257 -2.43 8.74 7.96
C THR A 257 -2.73 10.22 7.81
N TYR A 258 -2.54 10.75 6.59
CA TYR A 258 -2.89 12.11 6.24
C TYR A 258 -3.19 12.24 4.75
N TRP A 259 -4.13 13.11 4.38
CA TRP A 259 -4.30 13.57 3.00
C TRP A 259 -4.84 15.01 3.02
N THR A 260 -4.13 15.94 2.39
CA THR A 260 -4.50 17.36 2.30
C THR A 260 -5.93 17.54 1.80
N GLY A 261 -6.78 18.18 2.60
CA GLY A 261 -8.18 18.45 2.27
C GLY A 261 -9.13 17.27 2.47
N TYR A 262 -8.64 16.09 2.89
CA TYR A 262 -9.52 14.96 3.17
C TYR A 262 -10.35 15.22 4.43
N SER A 263 -11.64 14.89 4.34
CA SER A 263 -12.54 14.85 5.48
C SER A 263 -13.50 13.69 5.33
N PHE A 264 -13.98 13.18 6.45
CA PHE A 264 -14.94 12.09 6.46
C PHE A 264 -16.00 12.37 7.52
N ARG A 265 -17.26 12.51 7.07
CA ARG A 265 -18.43 12.63 7.94
C ARG A 265 -19.38 11.48 7.64
N LEU A 266 -19.67 10.66 8.65
CA LEU A 266 -20.47 9.45 8.53
C LEU A 266 -21.84 9.75 7.90
N SER A 267 -22.50 10.80 8.38
CA SER A 267 -23.83 11.21 7.93
C SER A 267 -23.85 11.64 6.46
N ASN A 268 -22.78 12.26 5.97
CA ASN A 268 -22.67 12.66 4.56
C ASN A 268 -22.35 11.45 3.68
N TYR A 269 -21.43 10.60 4.13
CA TYR A 269 -21.02 9.40 3.39
C TYR A 269 -22.19 8.44 3.18
N LEU A 270 -22.98 8.17 4.22
CA LEU A 270 -24.14 7.28 4.12
C LEU A 270 -25.29 7.84 3.26
N LYS A 271 -25.40 9.17 3.11
CA LYS A 271 -26.37 9.81 2.21
C LYS A 271 -25.93 9.81 0.75
N ALA A 272 -24.63 9.79 0.50
CA ALA A 272 -24.08 9.74 -0.86
C ALA A 272 -24.34 8.35 -1.48
N PRO A 273 -24.53 8.29 -2.82
CA PRO A 273 -24.56 7.02 -3.53
C PRO A 273 -23.22 6.29 -3.38
N PRO A 274 -23.19 4.95 -3.32
CA PRO A 274 -21.94 4.19 -3.30
C PRO A 274 -21.07 4.49 -4.53
N SER A 275 -19.76 4.56 -4.34
CA SER A 275 -18.80 4.64 -5.45
C SER A 275 -18.80 3.31 -6.23
N PRO A 276 -18.77 3.34 -7.58
CA PRO A 276 -18.58 2.12 -8.37
C PRO A 276 -17.12 1.66 -8.42
N GLU A 277 -16.18 2.49 -7.96
CA GLU A 277 -14.74 2.29 -7.98
C GLU A 277 -14.20 2.15 -6.55
N MET A 278 -13.01 1.57 -6.39
CA MET A 278 -12.34 1.52 -5.09
C MET A 278 -12.07 2.93 -4.55
N GLU A 279 -12.46 3.17 -3.31
CA GLU A 279 -12.20 4.43 -2.63
C GLU A 279 -10.90 4.36 -1.84
N MET A 280 -10.31 5.51 -1.53
CA MET A 280 -9.18 5.60 -0.61
C MET A 280 -9.52 6.52 0.56
N HIS A 281 -9.22 6.07 1.76
CA HIS A 281 -9.55 6.70 3.03
C HIS A 281 -8.30 6.84 3.90
N VAL A 282 -8.43 7.74 4.86
CA VAL A 282 -7.37 8.11 5.81
C VAL A 282 -7.88 7.90 7.22
N ILE A 283 -7.03 7.34 8.09
CA ILE A 283 -7.24 7.36 9.54
C ILE A 283 -6.13 8.20 10.19
N PRO A 284 -6.42 9.18 11.07
CA PRO A 284 -5.34 9.96 11.68
C PRO A 284 -4.40 9.07 12.50
N GLN A 285 -3.09 9.33 12.41
CA GLN A 285 -2.06 8.51 13.07
C GLN A 285 -2.27 8.39 14.59
N GLN A 286 -2.74 9.46 15.23
CA GLN A 286 -3.06 9.47 16.66
C GLN A 286 -4.14 8.46 17.05
N ASP A 287 -5.11 8.18 16.15
CA ASP A 287 -6.17 7.22 16.40
C ASP A 287 -5.63 5.79 16.32
N VAL A 288 -4.73 5.53 15.36
CA VAL A 288 -3.98 4.25 15.28
C VAL A 288 -3.21 3.99 16.58
N PHE A 289 -2.50 4.99 17.09
CA PHE A 289 -1.77 4.86 18.37
C PHE A 289 -2.70 4.65 19.56
N ARG A 290 -3.84 5.33 19.60
CA ARG A 290 -4.82 5.17 20.69
C ARG A 290 -5.39 3.75 20.73
N ILE A 291 -5.77 3.21 19.58
CA ILE A 291 -6.29 1.83 19.45
C ILE A 291 -5.22 0.81 19.84
N ALA A 292 -3.98 1.00 19.37
CA ALA A 292 -2.85 0.15 19.74
C ALA A 292 -2.62 0.14 21.26
N ALA A 293 -2.55 1.33 21.87
CA ALA A 293 -2.34 1.47 23.30
C ALA A 293 -3.46 0.81 24.11
N SER A 294 -4.73 0.96 23.71
CA SER A 294 -5.86 0.30 24.41
C SER A 294 -5.83 -1.22 24.33
N CYS A 295 -5.12 -1.78 23.35
CA CYS A 295 -4.94 -3.22 23.17
C CYS A 295 -3.60 -3.75 23.73
N GLY A 296 -2.81 -2.89 24.42
CA GLY A 296 -1.53 -3.28 25.02
C GLY A 296 -0.39 -3.41 24.01
N PHE A 297 -0.42 -2.65 22.92
CA PHE A 297 0.65 -2.59 21.93
C PHE A 297 1.58 -1.41 22.18
N LEU A 298 2.87 -1.64 21.92
CA LEU A 298 3.89 -0.61 21.84
C LEU A 298 4.31 -0.40 20.38
N PRO A 299 4.42 0.87 19.92
CA PRO A 299 5.03 1.14 18.62
C PRO A 299 6.52 0.88 18.68
N THR A 300 7.02 0.02 17.79
CA THR A 300 8.46 -0.25 17.66
C THR A 300 9.08 0.49 16.48
N GLU A 301 8.34 0.63 15.38
CA GLU A 301 8.74 1.48 14.26
C GLU A 301 7.48 2.00 13.54
N VAL A 302 7.56 3.25 13.06
CA VAL A 302 6.62 3.82 12.09
C VAL A 302 7.45 4.45 10.99
N ARG A 303 7.21 4.10 9.73
CA ARG A 303 7.91 4.66 8.58
C ARG A 303 6.92 5.14 7.55
N GLU A 304 7.22 6.26 6.93
CA GLU A 304 6.48 6.70 5.75
C GLU A 304 6.84 5.84 4.53
N ASP A 305 5.85 5.59 3.68
CA ASP A 305 6.03 5.03 2.35
C ASP A 305 5.27 5.85 1.30
N ASN A 306 5.33 5.44 0.04
CA ASN A 306 4.59 6.07 -1.05
C ASN A 306 3.46 5.16 -1.58
N SER A 307 2.84 4.35 -0.72
CA SER A 307 1.79 3.41 -1.14
C SER A 307 0.51 4.11 -1.67
N VAL A 308 0.35 5.41 -1.42
CA VAL A 308 -0.74 6.24 -1.98
C VAL A 308 -0.41 6.79 -3.37
N GLY A 309 0.89 6.90 -3.74
CA GLY A 309 1.31 7.48 -5.01
C GLY A 309 1.19 9.01 -5.11
N ALA A 310 0.87 9.70 -4.01
CA ALA A 310 0.73 11.16 -3.94
C ALA A 310 1.53 11.77 -2.77
N PRO A 311 2.88 11.67 -2.77
CA PRO A 311 3.70 11.99 -1.60
C PRO A 311 3.68 13.48 -1.19
N HIS A 312 3.27 14.37 -2.11
CA HIS A 312 3.11 15.80 -1.88
C HIS A 312 1.73 16.18 -1.31
N MET A 313 0.80 15.23 -1.22
CA MET A 313 -0.56 15.46 -0.73
C MET A 313 -0.98 14.51 0.39
N ALA A 314 -0.33 13.36 0.52
CA ALA A 314 -0.71 12.33 1.46
C ALA A 314 0.50 11.76 2.19
N VAL A 315 0.28 11.39 3.45
CA VAL A 315 1.23 10.58 4.23
C VAL A 315 0.65 9.18 4.33
N SER A 316 1.43 8.19 3.91
CA SER A 316 1.16 6.78 4.14
C SER A 316 2.18 6.22 5.11
N SER A 317 1.71 5.50 6.12
CA SER A 317 2.56 4.97 7.20
C SER A 317 2.53 3.45 7.21
N VAL A 318 3.70 2.85 7.32
CA VAL A 318 3.91 1.44 7.69
C VAL A 318 4.23 1.39 9.19
N PHE A 319 3.43 0.65 9.94
CA PHE A 319 3.54 0.46 11.37
C PHE A 319 4.09 -0.93 11.70
N CYS A 320 4.97 -1.01 12.70
CA CYS A 320 5.38 -2.26 13.33
C CYS A 320 5.16 -2.12 14.85
N PHE A 321 4.15 -2.83 15.36
CA PHE A 321 3.78 -2.81 16.78
C PHE A 321 4.00 -4.17 17.42
N VAL A 322 4.34 -4.18 18.71
CA VAL A 322 4.50 -5.41 19.50
C VAL A 322 3.52 -5.42 20.66
N LYS A 323 2.80 -6.53 20.83
CA LYS A 323 1.90 -6.72 21.97
C LYS A 323 2.71 -7.05 23.21
N GLN A 324 2.46 -6.35 24.31
CA GLN A 324 3.17 -6.60 25.57
C GLN A 324 2.87 -8.01 26.09
N ARG A 325 3.92 -8.69 26.57
CA ARG A 325 3.79 -9.91 27.37
C ARG A 325 3.32 -9.46 28.76
N LYS A 326 2.09 -9.79 29.14
CA LYS A 326 1.59 -9.49 30.49
C LYS A 326 2.34 -10.29 31.54
#